data_AF-A0A5Q4SG03-F1
#
_entry.id   AF-A0A5Q4SG03-F1
#
_cell.length_a   1.000
_cell.length_b   1.000
_cell.length_c   1.000
_cell.angle_alpha   90.00
_cell.angle_beta   90.00
_cell.angle_gamma   90.00
#
_symmetry.space_group_name_H-M   'P 1'
#
loop_
_entity.id
_entity.type
_entity.pdbx_description
1 polymer ?
#
loop_
_entity_poly.entity_id
_entity_poly.type
_entity_poly.pdbx_seq_one_letter_code
_entity_poly.pdbx_strand_id
1 'polypeptide(L)'
;MAAVGANLALGVPGIVPMWLIWYVLANGPLAEGGWTQREPTENDGMMLWLVIVVPVVAVFGLVWWFANDAVCRRTALAPCLYWTAGALLTLVPTAVLITNTYV
;
A
#
# COMPACT_ATOMS: atom_id res chain seq x y z
N MET A 1 -18.97 -9.34 -7.16
CA MET A 1 -18.03 -9.09 -8.28
C MET A 1 -17.47 -7.66 -8.27
N ALA A 2 -18.30 -6.61 -8.26
CA ALA A 2 -17.81 -5.22 -8.33
C ALA A 2 -16.77 -4.84 -7.25
N ALA A 3 -16.99 -5.26 -5.99
CA ALA A 3 -16.04 -5.03 -4.89
C ALA A 3 -14.67 -5.69 -5.13
N VAL A 4 -14.66 -6.90 -5.68
CA VAL A 4 -13.44 -7.68 -5.95
C VAL A 4 -12.67 -7.04 -7.09
N GLY A 5 -13.35 -6.71 -8.19
CA GLY A 5 -12.74 -6.04 -9.33
C GLY A 5 -12.16 -4.67 -8.97
N ALA A 6 -12.87 -3.88 -8.15
CA ALA A 6 -12.40 -2.57 -7.70
C ALA A 6 -11.14 -2.67 -6.84
N ASN A 7 -11.10 -3.57 -5.85
CA ASN A 7 -9.92 -3.72 -4.98
C ASN A 7 -8.71 -4.31 -5.73
N LEU A 8 -8.92 -5.22 -6.68
CA LEU A 8 -7.82 -5.73 -7.53
C LEU A 8 -7.28 -4.64 -8.47
N ALA A 9 -8.17 -3.85 -9.10
CA ALA A 9 -7.78 -2.76 -9.97
C ALA A 9 -7.04 -1.64 -9.21
N LEU A 10 -7.47 -1.35 -7.97
CA LEU A 10 -6.78 -0.43 -7.06
C LEU A 10 -5.47 -1.00 -6.50
N GLY A 11 -5.35 -2.33 -6.40
CA GLY A 11 -4.11 -2.97 -5.96
C GLY A 11 -2.94 -2.75 -6.92
N VAL A 12 -3.19 -2.59 -8.22
CA VAL A 12 -2.14 -2.28 -9.22
C VAL A 12 -1.45 -0.93 -8.95
N PRO A 13 -2.16 0.22 -8.90
CA PRO A 13 -1.54 1.47 -8.49
C PRO A 13 -1.12 1.45 -7.02
N GLY A 14 -1.75 0.61 -6.19
CA GLY A 14 -1.38 0.39 -4.78
C GLY A 14 0.02 -0.19 -4.57
N ILE A 15 0.65 -0.77 -5.60
CA ILE A 15 2.06 -1.20 -5.55
C ILE A 15 2.98 -0.02 -5.21
N VAL A 16 2.71 1.17 -5.77
CA VAL A 16 3.54 2.37 -5.57
C VAL A 16 3.56 2.83 -4.10
N PRO A 17 2.41 3.12 -3.44
CA PRO A 17 2.42 3.50 -2.03
C PRO A 17 2.99 2.41 -1.13
N MET A 18 2.75 1.13 -1.42
CA MET A 18 3.34 0.02 -0.66
C MET A 18 4.86 0.00 -0.77
N TRP A 19 5.40 0.19 -1.98
CA TRP A 19 6.84 0.30 -2.21
C TRP A 19 7.44 1.52 -1.50
N LEU A 20 6.77 2.68 -1.55
CA LEU A 20 7.22 3.90 -0.87
C LEU A 20 7.26 3.73 0.66
N ILE A 21 6.26 3.07 1.24
CA ILE A 21 6.24 2.75 2.67
C ILE A 21 7.43 1.84 3.02
N TRP A 22 7.65 0.78 2.23
CA TRP A 22 8.79 -0.11 2.43
C TRP A 22 10.12 0.64 2.31
N TYR A 23 10.27 1.51 1.30
CA TYR A 23 11.47 2.29 1.06
C TYR A 23 11.85 3.17 2.25
N VAL A 24 10.88 3.90 2.82
CA VAL A 24 11.10 4.75 4.00
C VAL A 24 11.46 3.92 5.22
N LEU A 25 10.77 2.79 5.44
CA LEU A 25 11.07 1.90 6.56
C LEU A 25 12.47 1.30 6.45
N ALA A 26 12.83 0.77 5.27
CA ALA A 26 14.09 0.11 5.00
C ALA A 26 15.29 1.07 5.04
N ASN A 27 15.14 2.32 4.61
CA ASN A 27 16.23 3.30 4.61
C ASN A 27 16.30 4.16 5.89
N GLY A 28 15.24 4.16 6.70
CA GLY A 28 15.12 4.95 7.92
C GLY A 28 15.16 4.07 9.17
N PRO A 29 14.02 3.80 9.83
CA PRO A 29 14.00 3.15 11.14
C PRO A 29 14.57 1.73 11.15
N LEU A 30 14.39 0.95 10.08
CA LEU A 30 14.97 -0.40 10.00
C LEU A 30 16.49 -0.34 9.82
N ALA A 31 17.00 0.66 9.10
CA ALA A 31 18.43 0.85 8.91
C ALA A 31 19.10 1.36 10.20
N GLU A 32 18.44 2.29 10.91
CA GLU A 32 18.87 2.75 12.23
C GLU A 32 18.89 1.62 13.26
N GLY A 33 17.91 0.69 13.16
CA GLY A 33 17.86 -0.52 13.97
C GLY A 33 18.82 -1.64 13.53
N GLY A 34 19.59 -1.45 12.44
CA GLY A 34 20.53 -2.43 11.91
C GLY A 34 19.91 -3.64 11.21
N TRP A 35 18.60 -3.61 10.93
CA TRP A 35 17.90 -4.68 10.20
C TRP A 35 18.08 -4.58 8.68
N THR A 36 18.39 -3.39 8.20
CA THR A 36 18.66 -3.09 6.79
C THR A 36 19.89 -2.20 6.66
N GLN A 37 20.48 -2.17 5.46
CA GLN A 37 21.52 -1.20 5.11
C GLN A 37 20.86 -0.04 4.37
N ARG A 38 21.17 1.19 4.77
CA ARG A 38 20.70 2.38 4.07
C ARG A 38 21.37 2.46 2.70
N GLU A 39 20.61 2.84 1.69
CA GLU A 39 21.10 2.91 0.32
C GLU A 39 22.27 3.93 0.21
N PRO A 40 23.43 3.56 -0.37
CA PRO A 40 24.62 4.43 -0.40
C PRO A 40 24.43 5.72 -1.21
N THR A 41 23.45 5.74 -2.11
CA THR A 41 23.13 6.90 -2.98
C THR A 41 22.09 7.83 -2.37
N GLU A 42 21.51 7.48 -1.22
CA GLU A 42 20.46 8.25 -0.57
C GLU A 42 21.04 9.46 0.17
N ASN A 43 21.05 10.61 -0.52
CA ASN A 43 21.69 11.84 -0.06
C ASN A 43 20.69 12.98 0.27
N ASP A 44 19.42 12.80 -0.08
CA ASP A 44 18.37 13.83 0.04
C ASP A 44 17.73 13.87 1.44
N GLY A 45 18.02 12.87 2.27
CA GLY A 45 17.55 12.77 3.64
C GLY A 45 16.10 12.26 3.73
N MET A 46 15.82 11.49 4.78
CA MET A 46 14.53 10.81 4.94
C MET A 46 13.33 11.74 5.06
N MET A 47 13.56 12.99 5.49
CA MET A 47 12.51 14.00 5.63
C MET A 47 11.90 14.40 4.28
N LEU A 48 12.72 14.46 3.21
CA LEU A 48 12.22 14.78 1.87
C LEU A 48 11.30 13.67 1.34
N TRP A 49 11.66 12.41 1.60
CA TRP A 49 10.83 11.27 1.24
C TRP A 49 9.47 11.30 1.94
N LEU A 50 9.39 11.68 3.22
CA LEU A 50 8.11 11.82 3.93
C LEU A 50 7.17 12.83 3.26
N VAL A 51 7.71 13.92 2.69
CA VAL A 51 6.91 14.91 1.94
C VAL A 51 6.28 14.31 0.68
N ILE A 52 6.86 13.26 0.12
CA ILE A 52 6.33 12.55 -1.05
C ILE A 52 5.42 11.39 -0.62
N VAL A 53 5.87 10.56 0.32
CA VAL A 53 5.15 9.35 0.76
C VAL A 53 3.82 9.71 1.41
N VAL A 54 3.79 10.71 2.29
CA VAL A 54 2.57 11.10 3.01
C VAL A 54 1.42 11.47 2.06
N PRO A 55 1.57 12.41 1.11
CA PRO A 55 0.48 12.75 0.19
C PRO A 55 0.12 11.60 -0.75
N VAL A 56 1.10 10.83 -1.24
CA VAL A 56 0.80 9.69 -2.14
C VAL A 56 -0.03 8.63 -1.42
N VAL A 57 0.38 8.24 -0.20
CA VAL A 57 -0.35 7.26 0.61
C VAL A 57 -1.71 7.81 1.05
N ALA A 58 -1.79 9.09 1.42
CA ALA A 58 -3.05 9.72 1.83
C ALA A 58 -4.05 9.79 0.67
N VAL A 59 -3.64 10.23 -0.52
CA VAL A 59 -4.51 10.28 -1.70
C VAL A 59 -4.95 8.88 -2.10
N PHE A 60 -4.04 7.91 -2.12
CA PHE A 60 -4.39 6.52 -2.42
C PHE A 60 -5.40 5.97 -1.39
N GLY A 61 -5.14 6.18 -0.09
CA GLY A 61 -6.03 5.75 0.98
C GLY A 61 -7.42 6.38 0.88
N LEU A 62 -7.52 7.66 0.53
CA LEU A 62 -8.79 8.35 0.30
C LEU A 62 -9.54 7.76 -0.91
N VAL A 63 -8.87 7.58 -2.04
CA VAL A 63 -9.48 6.98 -3.25
C VAL A 63 -9.98 5.58 -2.95
N TRP A 64 -9.17 4.77 -2.26
CA TRP A 64 -9.53 3.42 -1.85
C TRP A 64 -10.71 3.40 -0.87
N TRP A 65 -10.71 4.32 0.10
CA TRP A 65 -11.79 4.47 1.07
C TRP A 65 -13.10 4.83 0.38
N PHE A 66 -13.11 5.84 -0.51
CA PHE A 66 -14.32 6.24 -1.22
C PHE A 66 -14.86 5.13 -2.13
N ALA A 67 -13.97 4.40 -2.80
CA ALA A 67 -14.36 3.26 -3.64
C ALA A 67 -15.01 2.14 -2.80
N ASN A 68 -14.43 1.81 -1.64
CA ASN A 68 -14.96 0.77 -0.76
C ASN A 68 -16.21 1.23 0.01
N ASP A 69 -16.30 2.48 0.44
CA ASP A 69 -17.47 3.01 1.15
C ASP A 69 -18.71 3.07 0.24
N ALA A 70 -18.55 3.43 -1.04
CA ALA A 70 -19.64 3.40 -2.02
C ALA A 70 -20.20 1.99 -2.24
N VAL A 71 -19.35 0.96 -2.15
CA VAL A 71 -19.72 -0.44 -2.38
C VAL A 71 -20.18 -1.11 -1.08
N CYS A 72 -19.58 -0.78 0.07
CA CYS A 72 -19.96 -1.26 1.40
C CYS A 72 -21.42 -0.91 1.71
N ARG A 73 -21.85 0.31 1.35
CA ARG A 73 -23.24 0.77 1.50
C ARG A 73 -24.26 -0.06 0.70
N ARG A 74 -23.80 -0.87 -0.26
CA ARG A 74 -24.63 -1.73 -1.11
C ARG A 74 -24.51 -3.22 -0.76
N THR A 75 -23.74 -3.58 0.26
CA THR A 75 -23.50 -4.97 0.65
C THR A 75 -24.08 -5.28 2.03
N ALA A 76 -24.70 -6.45 2.19
CA ALA A 76 -25.21 -6.94 3.48
C ALA A 76 -24.13 -7.60 4.37
N LEU A 77 -22.85 -7.42 4.04
CA LEU A 77 -21.74 -8.01 4.79
C LEU A 77 -21.48 -7.23 6.07
N ALA A 78 -21.02 -7.92 7.11
CA ALA A 78 -20.52 -7.27 8.32
C ALA A 78 -19.38 -6.31 7.94
N PRO A 79 -19.41 -5.04 8.41
CA PRO A 79 -18.43 -4.03 8.01
C PRO A 79 -16.98 -4.49 8.19
N CYS A 80 -16.63 -5.07 9.34
CA CYS A 80 -15.26 -5.58 9.57
C CYS A 80 -14.80 -6.59 8.52
N LEU A 81 -15.67 -7.51 8.08
CA LEU A 81 -15.31 -8.52 7.09
C LEU A 81 -15.14 -7.90 5.70
N TYR A 82 -15.98 -6.92 5.36
CA TYR A 82 -15.88 -6.22 4.09
C TYR A 82 -14.57 -5.41 3.98
N TRP A 83 -14.24 -4.62 5.00
CA TRP A 83 -13.03 -3.81 5.02
C TRP A 83 -11.75 -4.66 5.04
N THR A 84 -11.72 -5.74 5.84
CA THR A 84 -10.57 -6.67 5.86
C THR A 84 -10.39 -7.39 4.54
N ALA A 85 -11.46 -7.89 3.92
CA ALA A 85 -11.41 -8.51 2.60
C ALA A 85 -10.96 -7.53 1.51
N GLY A 86 -11.43 -6.28 1.54
CA GLY A 86 -11.00 -5.23 0.61
C GLY A 86 -9.51 -4.93 0.73
N ALA A 87 -9.00 -4.82 1.96
CA ALA A 87 -7.57 -4.61 2.21
C ALA A 87 -6.73 -5.78 1.69
N LEU A 88 -7.13 -7.02 2.01
CA LEU A 88 -6.45 -8.23 1.51
C LEU A 88 -6.42 -8.30 -0.01
N LEU A 89 -7.55 -8.02 -0.67
CA LEU A 89 -7.64 -8.01 -2.14
C LEU A 89 -6.76 -6.94 -2.78
N THR A 90 -6.63 -5.78 -2.14
CA THR A 90 -5.76 -4.69 -2.62
C THR A 90 -4.28 -5.05 -2.50
N LEU A 91 -3.93 -5.93 -1.55
CA LEU A 91 -2.55 -6.42 -1.39
C LEU A 91 -2.19 -7.56 -2.34
N VAL A 92 -3.16 -8.22 -2.99
CA VAL A 92 -2.91 -9.36 -3.88
C VAL A 92 -1.92 -9.02 -5.00
N PRO A 93 -2.05 -7.92 -5.77
CA PRO A 93 -1.10 -7.61 -6.84
C PRO A 93 0.33 -7.43 -6.35
N THR A 94 0.51 -6.81 -5.19
CA THR A 94 1.82 -6.67 -4.53
C THR A 94 2.39 -8.03 -4.14
N ALA A 95 1.57 -8.90 -3.53
CA ALA A 95 1.99 -10.27 -3.17
C ALA A 95 2.39 -11.09 -4.40
N VAL A 96 1.60 -11.01 -5.49
CA VAL A 96 1.92 -11.68 -6.77
C VAL A 96 3.24 -11.18 -7.33
N LEU A 97 3.45 -9.86 -7.38
CA LEU A 97 4.70 -9.26 -7.86
C LEU A 97 5.91 -9.76 -7.06
N ILE A 98 5.80 -9.75 -5.72
CA ILE A 98 6.82 -10.27 -4.80
C ILE A 98 7.10 -11.73 -5.15
N THR A 99 6.09 -12.60 -5.16
CA THR A 99 6.29 -14.03 -5.45
C THR A 99 6.96 -14.25 -6.80
N ASN A 100 6.52 -13.57 -7.87
CA ASN A 100 7.09 -13.71 -9.21
C ASN A 100 8.53 -13.20 -9.32
N THR A 101 8.98 -12.34 -8.40
CA THR A 101 10.36 -11.84 -8.37
C THR A 101 11.33 -12.84 -7.71
N TYR A 102 10.82 -13.75 -6.88
CA TYR A 102 11.61 -14.73 -6.13
C TYR A 102 11.56 -16.16 -6.71
N VAL A 103 10.98 -16.34 -7.91
CA VAL A 103 11.03 -17.60 -8.69
C VAL A 103 12.01 -17.44 -9.85
#